data_AF-A0A1D6KL44-F1
#
_entry.id   AF-A0A1D6KL44-F1
#
_cell.length_a   1.000
_cell.length_b   1.000
_cell.length_c   1.000
_cell.angle_alpha   90.00
_cell.angle_beta   90.00
_cell.angle_gamma   90.00
#
_symmetry.space_group_name_H-M   'P 1'
#
loop_
_entity.id
_entity.type
_entity.pdbx_description
1 polymer ?
#
loop_
_entity_poly.entity_id
_entity_poly.type
_entity_poly.pdbx_seq_one_letter_code
_entity_poly.pdbx_strand_id
1 'polypeptide(L)'
;MGLKDEFQKARDWVAESLDFDKDYDASVFETTIRVVGGLLSSYDLSGDKVFLDKAKDIIDRLLPAWDTTSGIPYNRINLAHGRALNPGWTNVSYCYSVFPMSNHLYFKCLLKHTVVHKVC
;
A
#
# COMPACT_ATOMS: atom_id res chain seq x y z
N MET A 1 4.00 -8.63 -23.45
CA MET A 1 3.33 -7.77 -24.45
C MET A 1 4.27 -6.83 -25.22
N GLY A 2 5.59 -6.76 -24.97
CA GLY A 2 6.51 -5.99 -25.84
C GLY A 2 6.30 -4.47 -25.91
N LEU A 3 5.32 -3.92 -25.21
CA LEU A 3 4.93 -2.50 -25.18
C LEU A 3 5.91 -1.68 -24.32
N LYS A 4 7.10 -1.40 -24.85
CA LYS A 4 8.15 -0.65 -24.12
C LYS A 4 7.87 0.85 -24.07
N ASP A 5 7.36 1.44 -25.15
CA ASP A 5 7.05 2.88 -25.21
C ASP A 5 5.91 3.28 -24.26
N GLU A 6 4.83 2.50 -24.23
CA GLU A 6 3.70 2.76 -23.32
C GLU A 6 4.09 2.53 -21.86
N PHE A 7 4.98 1.56 -21.59
CA PHE A 7 5.52 1.35 -20.26
C PHE A 7 6.34 2.57 -19.80
N GLN A 8 7.16 3.14 -20.67
CA GLN A 8 7.97 4.31 -20.34
C GLN A 8 7.09 5.53 -20.05
N LYS A 9 6.07 5.80 -20.88
CA LYS A 9 5.09 6.88 -20.61
C LYS A 9 4.38 6.69 -19.27
N ALA A 10 3.96 5.46 -18.96
CA ALA A 10 3.32 5.16 -17.68
C ALA A 10 4.29 5.35 -16.49
N ARG A 11 5.56 4.96 -16.65
CA ARG A 11 6.62 5.19 -15.65
C ARG A 11 6.82 6.67 -15.39
N ASP A 12 6.92 7.49 -16.44
CA ASP A 12 7.13 8.92 -16.31
C ASP A 12 5.94 9.58 -15.59
N TRP A 13 4.71 9.17 -15.93
CA TRP A 13 3.51 9.60 -15.20
C TRP A 13 3.52 9.18 -13.73
N VAL A 14 3.97 7.95 -13.42
CA VAL A 14 4.11 7.48 -12.02
C VAL A 14 5.17 8.29 -11.26
N ALA A 15 6.24 8.71 -11.92
CA ALA A 15 7.28 9.52 -11.29
C ALA A 15 6.76 10.94 -10.96
N GLU A 16 6.08 11.57 -11.92
CA GLU A 16 5.74 13.00 -11.86
C GLU A 16 4.37 13.30 -11.26
N SER A 17 3.36 12.49 -11.57
CA SER A 17 1.96 12.79 -11.27
C SER A 17 1.37 11.97 -10.12
N LEU A 18 2.05 10.91 -9.69
CA LEU A 18 1.56 10.05 -8.61
C LEU A 18 1.89 10.67 -7.25
N ASP A 19 0.90 11.38 -6.73
CA ASP A 19 0.91 12.00 -5.41
C ASP A 19 -0.16 11.37 -4.51
N PHE A 20 0.25 10.96 -3.31
CA PHE A 20 -0.61 10.31 -2.31
C PHE A 20 -1.05 11.26 -1.20
N ASP A 21 -0.66 12.53 -1.26
CA ASP A 21 -1.06 13.59 -0.33
C ASP A 21 -2.38 14.21 -0.78
N LYS A 22 -3.43 13.38 -0.75
CA LYS A 22 -4.79 13.82 -0.99
C LYS A 22 -5.64 13.42 0.20
N ASP A 23 -6.50 14.36 0.62
CA ASP A 23 -7.51 14.16 1.66
C ASP A 23 -8.62 13.25 1.12
N TYR A 24 -8.29 11.97 0.99
CA TYR A 24 -9.16 10.94 0.46
C TYR A 24 -9.06 9.68 1.32
N ASP A 25 -10.22 9.13 1.66
CA ASP A 25 -10.34 7.90 2.42
C ASP A 25 -10.16 6.69 1.50
N ALA A 26 -8.96 6.14 1.50
CA ALA A 26 -8.63 4.94 0.73
C ALA A 26 -8.95 3.68 1.53
N SER A 27 -9.43 2.63 0.85
CA SER A 27 -9.51 1.31 1.48
C SER A 27 -8.11 0.71 1.58
N VAL A 28 -7.76 0.30 2.79
CA VAL A 28 -6.49 -0.36 3.12
C VAL A 28 -6.25 -1.60 2.27
N PHE A 29 -7.27 -2.45 2.14
CA PHE A 29 -7.17 -3.72 1.42
C PHE A 29 -6.94 -3.49 -0.08
N GLU A 30 -7.81 -2.74 -0.73
CA GLU A 30 -7.75 -2.46 -2.17
C GLU A 30 -6.44 -1.75 -2.56
N THR A 31 -6.01 -0.78 -1.75
CA THR A 31 -4.77 -0.03 -2.01
C THR A 31 -3.54 -0.93 -1.92
N THR A 32 -3.53 -1.86 -0.98
CA THR A 32 -2.45 -2.84 -0.82
C THR A 32 -2.39 -3.78 -2.03
N ILE A 33 -3.49 -4.42 -2.41
CA ILE A 33 -3.45 -5.43 -3.47
C ILE A 33 -3.29 -4.81 -4.87
N ARG A 34 -3.88 -3.64 -5.14
CA ARG A 34 -3.84 -3.01 -6.46
C ARG A 34 -2.61 -2.13 -6.65
N VAL A 35 -2.36 -1.21 -5.71
CA VAL A 35 -1.34 -0.18 -5.90
C VAL A 35 0.01 -0.72 -5.49
N VAL A 36 0.15 -1.21 -4.25
CA VAL A 36 1.42 -1.77 -3.77
C VAL A 36 1.80 -3.02 -4.58
N GLY A 37 0.86 -3.95 -4.79
CA GLY A 37 1.07 -5.13 -5.62
C GLY A 37 1.45 -4.80 -7.07
N GLY A 38 0.81 -3.79 -7.66
CA GLY A 38 1.13 -3.30 -9.01
C GLY A 38 2.54 -2.73 -9.12
N LEU A 39 2.91 -1.82 -8.20
CA LEU A 39 4.23 -1.18 -8.18
C LEU A 39 5.37 -2.20 -7.95
N LEU A 40 5.17 -3.17 -7.05
CA LEU A 40 6.15 -4.25 -6.83
C LEU A 40 6.31 -5.14 -8.06
N SER A 41 5.21 -5.46 -8.76
CA SER A 41 5.26 -6.26 -9.99
C SER A 41 5.96 -5.49 -11.11
N SER A 42 5.70 -4.17 -11.23
CA SER A 42 6.40 -3.29 -12.17
C SER A 42 7.88 -3.20 -11.86
N TYR A 43 8.27 -3.16 -10.57
CA TYR A 43 9.67 -3.20 -10.15
C TYR A 43 10.36 -4.50 -10.58
N ASP A 44 9.75 -5.66 -10.34
CA ASP A 44 10.38 -6.94 -10.70
C ASP A 44 10.55 -7.14 -12.21
N LEU A 45 9.71 -6.52 -13.02
CA LEU A 45 9.79 -6.59 -14.48
C LEU A 45 10.71 -5.53 -15.11
N SER A 46 10.90 -4.38 -14.46
CA SER A 46 11.68 -3.25 -15.00
C SER A 46 13.04 -3.04 -14.33
N GLY A 47 13.16 -3.41 -13.05
CA GLY A 47 14.31 -3.07 -12.20
C GLY A 47 14.36 -1.60 -11.77
N ASP A 48 13.34 -0.79 -12.08
CA ASP A 48 13.36 0.64 -11.82
C ASP A 48 13.03 0.99 -10.36
N LYS A 49 14.02 1.53 -9.64
CA LYS A 49 13.89 1.90 -8.21
C LYS A 49 12.77 2.92 -7.92
N VAL A 50 12.31 3.68 -8.92
CA VAL A 50 11.19 4.63 -8.78
C VAL A 50 9.93 3.94 -8.27
N PHE A 51 9.61 2.76 -8.80
CA PHE A 51 8.43 2.01 -8.34
C PHE A 51 8.56 1.54 -6.90
N LEU A 52 9.78 1.16 -6.50
CA LEU A 52 10.08 0.73 -5.14
C LEU A 52 9.96 1.88 -4.14
N ASP A 53 10.42 3.08 -4.52
CA ASP A 53 10.33 4.28 -3.68
C ASP A 53 8.88 4.73 -3.49
N LYS A 54 8.09 4.73 -4.57
CA LYS A 54 6.64 5.00 -4.49
C LYS A 54 5.91 3.93 -3.69
N ALA A 55 6.27 2.66 -3.82
CA ALA A 55 5.67 1.58 -3.03
C ALA A 55 5.97 1.75 -1.53
N LYS A 56 7.20 2.15 -1.17
CA LYS A 56 7.58 2.50 0.20
C LYS A 56 6.71 3.61 0.78
N ASP A 57 6.58 4.72 0.06
CA ASP A 57 5.80 5.87 0.54
C ASP A 57 4.35 5.47 0.89
N ILE A 58 3.69 4.68 0.03
CA ILE A 58 2.34 4.18 0.31
C ILE A 58 2.31 3.27 1.52
N ILE A 59 3.29 2.37 1.64
CA ILE A 59 3.36 1.43 2.76
C ILE A 59 3.53 2.18 4.07
N ASP A 60 4.42 3.16 4.14
CA ASP A 60 4.65 3.97 5.34
C ASP A 60 3.39 4.74 5.74
N ARG A 61 2.64 5.27 4.76
CA ARG A 61 1.33 5.91 5.00
C ARG A 61 0.24 4.93 5.43
N LEU A 62 0.34 3.66 5.03
CA LEU A 62 -0.59 2.61 5.45
C LEU A 62 -0.30 2.14 6.88
N LEU A 63 0.95 2.12 7.35
CA LEU A 63 1.33 1.58 8.66
C LEU A 63 0.43 2.02 9.84
N PRO A 64 -0.02 3.28 9.97
CA PRO A 64 -0.88 3.73 11.06
C PRO A 64 -2.23 3.02 11.16
N ALA A 65 -2.80 2.54 10.04
CA ALA A 65 -4.10 1.86 10.08
C ALA A 65 -4.06 0.48 10.79
N TRP A 66 -2.85 -0.02 11.07
CA TRP A 66 -2.61 -1.28 11.75
C TRP A 66 -2.27 -1.04 13.23
N ASP A 67 -2.06 0.21 13.66
CA ASP A 67 -1.75 0.53 15.05
C ASP A 67 -3.03 0.55 15.91
N THR A 68 -3.64 -0.63 16.09
CA THR A 68 -4.86 -0.82 16.88
C THR A 68 -4.61 -1.77 18.03
N THR A 69 -5.14 -1.43 19.22
CA THR A 69 -5.04 -2.26 20.44
C THR A 69 -5.66 -3.65 20.27
N SER A 70 -6.63 -3.79 19.38
CA SER A 70 -7.31 -5.06 19.07
C SER A 70 -6.59 -5.91 18.02
N GLY A 71 -5.55 -5.38 17.36
CA GLY A 71 -4.85 -6.06 16.27
C GLY A 71 -5.64 -6.15 14.95
N ILE A 72 -6.86 -5.63 14.90
CA ILE A 72 -7.67 -5.55 13.68
C ILE A 72 -7.40 -4.21 13.00
N PRO A 73 -6.90 -4.17 11.75
CA PRO A 73 -6.68 -2.93 11.06
C PRO A 73 -8.02 -2.24 10.72
N TYR A 74 -7.97 -0.91 10.65
CA TYR A 74 -9.09 -0.13 10.13
C TYR A 74 -9.29 -0.39 8.63
N ASN A 75 -10.54 -0.38 8.18
CA ASN A 75 -10.86 -0.61 6.77
C ASN A 75 -10.45 0.58 5.88
N ARG A 76 -10.61 1.81 6.38
CA ARG A 76 -10.29 3.03 5.66
C ARG A 76 -9.21 3.83 6.37
N ILE A 77 -8.31 4.39 5.58
CA ILE A 77 -7.29 5.32 6.04
C ILE A 77 -7.29 6.54 5.13
N ASN A 78 -7.19 7.71 5.74
CA ASN A 78 -6.91 8.94 5.04
C ASN A 78 -5.40 9.02 4.75
N LEU A 79 -5.03 9.05 3.47
CA LEU A 79 -3.63 9.00 3.02
C LEU A 79 -2.84 10.28 3.34
N ALA A 80 -3.51 11.42 3.52
CA ALA A 80 -2.87 12.70 3.88
C ALA A 80 -2.67 12.84 5.40
N HIS A 81 -3.68 12.45 6.18
CA HIS A 81 -3.68 12.68 7.63
C HIS A 81 -3.33 11.44 8.47
N GLY A 82 -3.19 10.27 7.85
CA GLY A 82 -3.00 9.00 8.56
C GLY A 82 -4.17 8.63 9.49
N ARG A 83 -5.30 9.33 9.37
CA ARG A 83 -6.49 9.10 10.19
C ARG A 83 -7.22 7.88 9.69
N ALA A 84 -7.22 6.85 10.50
CA ALA A 84 -7.92 5.62 10.23
C ALA A 84 -9.35 5.71 10.76
N LEU A 85 -10.33 5.47 9.90
CA LEU A 85 -11.75 5.65 10.20
C LEU A 85 -12.49 4.32 10.04
N ASN A 86 -13.29 3.96 11.03
CA ASN A 86 -14.30 2.92 10.88
C ASN A 86 -15.60 3.54 10.33
N PRO A 87 -16.29 2.89 9.37
CA PRO A 87 -17.64 3.31 8.98
C PRO A 87 -18.54 3.38 10.22
N GLY A 88 -19.28 4.48 10.42
CA GLY A 88 -20.13 4.67 11.61
C GLY A 88 -21.24 3.62 11.80
N TRP A 89 -21.54 2.84 10.76
CA TRP A 89 -22.48 1.72 10.79
C TRP A 89 -21.88 0.44 11.40
N THR A 90 -20.55 0.36 11.46
CA THR A 90 -19.81 -0.74 12.07
C THR A 90 -18.99 -0.15 13.23
N ASN A 91 -19.62 -0.03 14.41
CA ASN A 91 -18.93 0.30 15.67
C ASN A 91 -17.91 -0.78 16.13
N VAL A 92 -17.58 -1.72 15.24
CA VAL A 92 -16.67 -2.83 15.43
C VAL A 92 -15.80 -2.89 14.17
N SER A 93 -14.48 -2.96 14.32
CA SER A 93 -13.57 -3.18 13.20
C SER A 93 -13.84 -4.56 12.59
N TYR A 94 -14.75 -4.64 11.62
CA TYR A 94 -14.94 -5.84 10.79
C TYR A 94 -14.00 -5.75 9.59
N CYS A 95 -12.78 -6.24 9.75
CA CYS A 95 -12.00 -6.65 8.58
C CYS A 95 -12.65 -7.92 8.03
N TYR A 96 -13.23 -7.88 6.82
CA TYR A 96 -13.74 -9.08 6.14
C TYR A 96 -12.60 -10.10 6.10
N SER A 97 -12.71 -11.11 6.94
CA SER A 97 -11.66 -12.08 7.24
C SER A 97 -11.50 -13.03 6.05
N VAL A 98 -10.73 -12.63 5.05
CA VAL A 98 -10.11 -13.57 4.10
C VAL A 98 -8.63 -13.79 4.41
N PHE A 99 -8.02 -12.94 5.25
CA PHE A 99 -6.67 -13.17 5.77
C PHE A 99 -6.68 -13.06 7.30
N PRO A 100 -6.39 -14.16 8.03
CA PRO A 100 -6.48 -14.17 9.48
C PRO A 100 -5.36 -13.35 10.13
N MET A 101 -5.69 -12.92 11.33
CA MET A 101 -4.93 -12.14 12.33
C MET A 101 -3.47 -12.55 12.57
N SER A 102 -3.03 -13.74 12.14
CA SER A 102 -1.63 -14.18 12.17
C SER A 102 -0.70 -13.40 11.24
N ASN A 103 -1.25 -12.65 10.28
CA ASN A 103 -0.47 -11.88 9.32
C ASN A 103 -0.12 -10.47 9.81
N HIS A 104 -0.52 -10.01 11.00
CA HIS A 104 -0.14 -8.65 11.44
C HIS A 104 1.38 -8.46 11.47
N LEU A 105 2.09 -9.37 12.13
CA LEU A 105 3.54 -9.37 12.18
C LEU A 105 4.15 -9.81 10.84
N TYR A 106 3.53 -10.78 10.17
CA TYR A 106 4.04 -11.34 8.90
C TYR A 106 3.94 -10.35 7.74
N PHE A 107 2.90 -9.53 7.68
CA PHE A 107 2.69 -8.52 6.63
C PHE A 107 3.54 -7.28 6.91
N LYS A 108 3.63 -6.84 8.18
CA LYS A 108 4.56 -5.77 8.59
C LYS A 108 6.02 -6.18 8.36
N CYS A 109 6.35 -7.45 8.65
CA CYS A 109 7.65 -8.05 8.35
C CYS A 109 7.84 -8.22 6.85
N LEU A 110 6.88 -8.75 6.08
CA LEU A 110 6.97 -8.95 4.63
C LEU A 110 7.12 -7.62 3.89
N LEU A 111 6.39 -6.58 4.29
CA LEU A 111 6.52 -5.25 3.70
C LEU A 111 7.91 -4.67 4.00
N LYS A 112 8.39 -4.75 5.24
CA LYS A 112 9.75 -4.30 5.59
C LYS A 112 10.84 -5.15 4.95
N HIS A 113 10.74 -6.48 4.96
CA HIS A 113 11.72 -7.40 4.39
C HIS A 113 11.73 -7.32 2.86
N THR A 114 10.59 -7.40 2.18
CA THR A 114 10.55 -7.35 0.69
C THR A 114 11.11 -6.03 0.17
N VAL A 115 10.87 -4.94 0.90
CA VAL A 115 11.36 -3.63 0.53
C VAL A 115 12.84 -3.45 0.91
N VAL A 116 13.27 -3.82 2.11
CA VAL A 116 14.67 -3.67 2.56
C VAL A 116 15.61 -4.63 1.81
N HIS A 117 15.18 -5.85 1.55
CA HIS A 117 15.98 -6.88 0.88
C HIS A 117 16.12 -6.64 -0.64
N LYS A 118 15.29 -5.77 -1.23
CA LYS A 118 15.39 -5.33 -2.64
C LYS A 118 16.17 -4.02 -2.82
N VAL A 119 16.61 -3.37 -1.72
CA VAL A 119 17.34 -2.09 -1.72
C VAL A 119 18.85 -2.27 -1.46
N CYS A 120 19.26 -3.42 -0.91
CA CYS A 120 20.66 -3.84 -0.80
C CYS A 120 21.10 -4.63 -2.04
#